data_AF-A0A2H0XD83-F1
#
_entry.id   AF-A0A2H0XD83-F1
#
_cell.length_a   1.000
_cell.length_b   1.000
_cell.length_c   1.000
_cell.angle_alpha   90.00
_cell.angle_beta   90.00
_cell.angle_gamma   90.00
#
_symmetry.space_group_name_H-M   'P 1'
#
loop_
_entity.id
_entity.type
_entity.pdbx_description
1 polymer ?
#
loop_
_entity_poly.entity_id
_entity_poly.type
_entity_poly.pdbx_seq_one_letter_code
_entity_poly.pdbx_strand_id
1 'polypeptide(L)'
;PLQKLQVAGRIRMDTWTADGDTAVYKNASGDIGLTSSDVRLKKNLTPITNALAIVKSLNAYTYNTVEESDDAKKRLGLVAQDLLPILPEATFKFNVKGSDEEYYGIHYEKLTAVLAQAIKEQEIKIDEVTGEVKSITDTQQTPEISETSEILASQSRDMATFASRLDLVESQLGLLGQLGPLGIGTSASNVAGAEPSVGVGSSAPSLPKLEDIFAISDKDISVDRDLVVYKNFNALGLSTFLDVVITGKITTGLLVIDGLGEKGASLATMAGDMVLQNTVTIDSKGNVMILGQVTTQKINVKGPDVAAASAGKVVIPAGTTSVKVSTTAVTNISLIYATPNAPVVVGAKYSGEKELEIMLNAPALEDTEVNWWVVN
;
A
#
# COMPACT_ATOMS: atom_id res chain seq x y z
N PRO A 1 1.89 15.95 64.30
CA PRO A 1 1.02 17.14 64.47
C PRO A 1 -0.46 16.74 64.45
N LEU A 2 -1.27 17.22 65.40
CA LEU A 2 -2.72 16.88 65.52
C LEU A 2 -3.64 17.88 64.79
N GLN A 3 -3.09 18.93 64.17
CA GLN A 3 -3.84 19.94 63.40
C GLN A 3 -3.61 19.80 61.90
N LYS A 4 -4.64 20.08 61.12
CA LYS A 4 -4.58 20.10 59.65
C LYS A 4 -3.72 21.27 59.18
N LEU A 5 -2.83 21.01 58.23
CA LEU A 5 -2.00 22.05 57.60
C LEU A 5 -2.89 22.97 56.74
N GLN A 6 -2.91 24.26 57.07
CA GLN A 6 -3.57 25.30 56.27
C GLN A 6 -2.51 26.31 55.82
N VAL A 7 -2.34 26.48 54.51
CA VAL A 7 -1.35 27.39 53.94
C VAL A 7 -2.05 28.37 53.01
N ALA A 8 -2.01 29.66 53.36
CA ALA A 8 -2.41 30.75 52.48
C ALA A 8 -1.21 31.14 51.60
N GLY A 9 -0.90 30.32 50.60
CA GLY A 9 0.27 30.52 49.73
C GLY A 9 0.72 29.26 49.01
N ARG A 10 1.95 29.28 48.47
CA ARG A 10 2.56 28.11 47.82
C ARG A 10 3.31 27.26 48.84
N ILE A 11 3.12 25.94 48.77
CA ILE A 11 3.95 24.97 49.48
C ILE A 11 5.18 24.71 48.61
N ARG A 12 6.38 24.83 49.19
CA ARG A 12 7.66 24.41 48.58
C ARG A 12 8.28 23.33 49.47
N MET A 13 8.86 22.30 48.86
CA MET A 13 9.63 21.27 49.55
C MET A 13 11.00 21.17 48.89
N ASP A 14 12.07 21.29 49.68
CA ASP A 14 13.45 21.36 49.18
C ASP A 14 13.98 20.02 48.64
N THR A 15 13.37 18.90 49.03
CA THR A 15 13.74 17.58 48.54
C THR A 15 12.47 16.75 48.38
N TRP A 16 12.17 16.39 47.13
CA TRP A 16 11.08 15.48 46.79
C TRP A 16 11.65 14.08 46.53
N THR A 17 10.86 13.02 46.76
CA THR A 17 11.29 11.62 46.61
C THR A 17 11.29 11.11 45.16
N ALA A 18 11.06 11.98 44.18
CA ALA A 18 11.12 11.68 42.75
C ALA A 18 11.83 12.81 42.00
N ASP A 19 12.69 12.43 41.05
CA ASP A 19 13.27 13.34 40.07
C ASP A 19 12.26 13.62 38.94
N GLY A 20 11.98 14.90 38.66
CA GLY A 20 11.15 15.35 37.53
C GLY A 20 9.70 15.77 37.85
N ASP A 21 8.97 16.18 36.81
CA ASP A 21 7.57 16.64 36.88
C ASP A 21 6.61 15.45 37.06
N THR A 22 6.48 14.94 38.29
CA THR A 22 5.56 13.84 38.62
C THR A 22 4.32 14.33 39.36
N ALA A 23 3.14 13.84 38.94
CA ALA A 23 1.89 14.06 39.67
C ALA A 23 1.93 13.41 41.06
N VAL A 24 1.52 14.16 42.08
CA VAL A 24 1.52 13.71 43.47
C VAL A 24 0.15 13.12 43.83
N TYR A 25 0.15 11.99 44.51
CA TYR A 25 -1.08 11.30 44.91
C TYR A 25 -1.30 11.43 46.41
N LYS A 26 -2.57 11.57 46.79
CA LYS A 26 -3.01 11.49 48.18
C LYS A 26 -3.61 10.10 48.42
N ASN A 27 -3.07 9.35 49.38
CA ASN A 27 -3.65 8.06 49.76
C ASN A 27 -4.89 8.25 50.69
N ALA A 28 -5.58 7.15 51.01
CA ALA A 28 -6.74 7.18 51.90
C ALA A 28 -6.43 7.68 53.32
N SER A 29 -5.20 7.49 53.80
CA SER A 29 -4.70 7.97 55.09
C SER A 29 -4.37 9.47 55.10
N GLY A 30 -4.36 10.11 53.93
CA GLY A 30 -4.05 11.53 53.77
C GLY A 30 -2.57 11.83 53.53
N ASP A 31 -1.73 10.82 53.38
CA ASP A 31 -0.32 11.00 53.03
C ASP A 31 -0.19 11.36 51.55
N ILE A 32 0.74 12.26 51.26
CA ILE A 32 1.07 12.71 49.91
C ILE A 32 2.33 11.98 49.46
N GLY A 33 2.29 11.32 48.30
CA GLY A 33 3.41 10.56 47.79
C GLY A 33 3.26 10.11 46.35
N LEU A 34 4.10 9.16 45.95
CA LEU A 34 4.11 8.57 44.61
C LEU A 34 3.33 7.25 44.61
N THR A 35 2.69 6.95 43.48
CA THR A 35 2.05 5.64 43.27
C THR A 35 3.07 4.66 42.70
N SER A 36 3.42 3.62 43.44
CA SER A 36 4.33 2.55 42.99
C SER A 36 3.60 1.52 42.11
N SER A 37 4.21 1.06 41.01
CA SER A 37 3.60 0.09 40.07
C SER A 37 4.37 -1.24 39.95
N ASP A 38 5.20 -1.58 40.93
CA ASP A 38 6.00 -2.81 40.95
C ASP A 38 5.14 -4.08 41.06
N VAL A 39 5.46 -5.12 40.29
CA VAL A 39 4.73 -6.39 40.28
C VAL A 39 4.70 -7.08 41.64
N ARG A 40 5.75 -6.91 42.45
CA ARG A 40 5.86 -7.49 43.81
C ARG A 40 4.87 -6.87 44.80
N LEU A 41 4.34 -5.70 44.48
CA LEU A 41 3.34 -4.98 45.27
C LEU A 41 1.91 -5.25 44.79
N LYS A 42 1.72 -6.12 43.79
CA LYS A 42 0.42 -6.47 43.22
C LYS A 42 0.10 -7.95 43.48
N LYS A 43 -1.18 -8.25 43.75
CA LYS A 43 -1.70 -9.61 43.90
C LYS A 43 -3.00 -9.75 43.12
N ASN A 44 -3.37 -10.98 42.75
CA ASN A 44 -4.60 -11.30 42.02
C ASN A 44 -4.74 -10.52 40.70
N LEU A 45 -3.66 -10.50 39.89
CA LEU A 45 -3.66 -9.83 38.60
C LEU A 45 -4.59 -10.54 37.61
N THR A 46 -5.73 -9.93 37.31
CA THR A 46 -6.65 -10.36 36.26
C THR A 46 -6.56 -9.41 35.07
N PRO A 47 -6.41 -9.91 33.83
CA PRO A 47 -6.50 -9.07 32.65
C PRO A 47 -7.84 -8.32 32.59
N ILE A 48 -7.82 -7.07 32.12
CA ILE A 48 -9.04 -6.34 31.80
C ILE A 48 -9.62 -6.98 30.52
N THR A 49 -10.89 -7.37 30.56
CA THR A 49 -11.61 -7.97 29.43
C THR A 49 -12.83 -7.12 29.09
N ASN A 50 -13.31 -7.18 27.84
CA ASN A 50 -14.42 -6.35 27.34
C ASN A 50 -14.13 -4.85 27.43
N ALA A 51 -12.85 -4.46 27.39
CA ALA A 51 -12.43 -3.07 27.50
C ALA A 51 -13.01 -2.21 26.36
N LEU A 52 -13.07 -2.75 25.14
CA LEU A 52 -13.65 -2.05 23.99
C LEU A 52 -15.15 -1.80 24.16
N ALA A 53 -15.88 -2.75 24.75
CA ALA A 53 -17.30 -2.57 25.03
C ALA A 53 -17.54 -1.51 26.11
N ILE A 54 -16.73 -1.53 27.18
CA ILE A 54 -16.74 -0.51 28.24
C ILE A 54 -16.52 0.88 27.62
N VAL A 55 -15.46 1.06 26.82
CA VAL A 55 -15.15 2.35 26.19
C VAL A 55 -16.27 2.81 25.26
N LYS A 56 -16.87 1.92 24.48
CA LYS A 56 -18.01 2.25 23.58
C LYS A 56 -19.26 2.70 24.33
N SER A 57 -19.42 2.32 25.59
CA SER A 57 -20.55 2.73 26.43
C SER A 57 -20.34 4.06 27.16
N LEU A 58 -19.12 4.63 27.12
CA LEU A 58 -18.81 5.89 27.79
C LEU A 58 -19.35 7.08 27.00
N ASN A 59 -20.04 7.97 27.70
CA ASN A 59 -20.48 9.26 27.15
C ASN A 59 -19.57 10.38 27.64
N ALA A 60 -18.99 11.14 26.71
CA ALA A 60 -18.24 12.35 27.01
C ALA A 60 -19.12 13.58 26.87
N TYR A 61 -19.04 14.47 27.85
CA TYR A 61 -19.86 15.67 27.94
C TYR A 61 -19.00 16.93 27.91
N THR A 62 -19.58 18.01 27.36
CA THR A 62 -19.12 19.38 27.62
C THR A 62 -20.08 20.03 28.60
N TYR A 63 -19.56 20.63 29.68
CA TYR A 63 -20.41 21.16 30.76
C TYR A 63 -19.82 22.42 31.41
N ASN A 64 -20.68 23.18 32.07
CA ASN A 64 -20.33 24.23 33.02
C ASN A 64 -20.66 23.73 34.43
N THR A 65 -19.88 24.12 35.43
CA THR A 65 -20.25 23.84 36.83
C THR A 65 -21.40 24.77 37.25
N VAL A 66 -22.17 24.39 38.28
CA VAL A 66 -23.31 25.17 38.76
C VAL A 66 -22.97 26.59 39.25
N GLU A 67 -21.71 26.85 39.60
CA GLU A 67 -21.23 28.17 40.01
C GLU A 67 -20.68 29.01 38.84
N GLU A 68 -20.51 28.41 37.66
CA GLU A 68 -20.04 29.09 36.45
C GLU A 68 -21.22 29.70 35.68
N SER A 69 -21.00 30.87 35.06
CA SER A 69 -21.96 31.48 34.12
C SER A 69 -22.12 30.61 32.87
N ASP A 70 -23.29 30.67 32.21
CA ASP A 70 -23.57 29.95 30.97
C ASP A 70 -22.61 30.34 29.83
N ASP A 71 -22.09 31.58 29.85
CA ASP A 71 -21.10 32.07 28.89
C ASP A 71 -19.66 31.63 29.19
N ALA A 72 -19.43 30.94 30.31
CA ALA A 72 -18.10 30.47 30.69
C ALA A 72 -17.61 29.35 29.74
N LYS A 73 -16.28 29.27 29.56
CA LYS A 73 -15.66 28.24 28.74
C LYS A 73 -16.02 26.85 29.27
N LYS A 74 -16.72 26.07 28.44
CA LYS A 74 -17.13 24.70 28.78
C LYS A 74 -15.92 23.81 29.08
N ARG A 75 -16.12 22.93 30.05
CA ARG A 75 -15.18 21.89 30.49
C ARG A 75 -15.55 20.58 29.80
N LEU A 76 -14.56 19.72 29.56
CA LEU A 76 -14.75 18.38 29.00
C LEU A 76 -14.62 17.35 30.12
N GLY A 77 -15.52 16.38 30.17
CA GLY A 77 -15.43 15.32 31.17
C GLY A 77 -16.46 14.22 31.01
N LEU A 78 -16.46 13.32 31.98
CA LEU A 78 -17.38 12.21 32.13
C LEU A 78 -18.26 12.43 33.38
N VAL A 79 -19.44 11.82 33.39
CA VAL A 79 -20.34 11.80 34.55
C VAL A 79 -20.07 10.54 35.37
N ALA A 80 -19.81 10.70 36.67
CA ALA A 80 -19.41 9.59 37.53
C ALA A 80 -20.52 8.53 37.68
N GLN A 81 -21.78 8.96 37.64
CA GLN A 81 -22.95 8.09 37.76
C GLN A 81 -23.13 7.20 36.53
N ASP A 82 -22.75 7.66 35.35
CA ASP A 82 -22.78 6.84 34.12
C ASP A 82 -21.68 5.78 34.15
N LEU A 83 -20.54 6.11 34.76
CA LEU A 83 -19.39 5.22 34.88
C LEU A 83 -19.56 4.18 35.99
N LEU A 84 -20.27 4.52 37.07
CA LEU A 84 -20.44 3.67 38.25
C LEU A 84 -20.95 2.24 37.96
N PRO A 85 -21.99 2.02 37.13
CA PRO A 85 -22.45 0.67 36.82
C PRO A 85 -21.55 -0.10 35.84
N ILE A 86 -20.61 0.58 35.16
CA ILE A 86 -19.81 0.01 34.06
C ILE A 86 -18.37 -0.27 34.51
N LEU A 87 -17.77 0.67 35.24
CA LEU A 87 -16.38 0.64 35.70
C LEU A 87 -16.27 1.28 37.11
N PRO A 88 -16.81 0.62 38.15
CA PRO A 88 -16.83 1.18 39.50
C PRO A 88 -15.43 1.47 40.06
N GLU A 89 -14.39 0.75 39.64
CA GLU A 89 -12.99 0.91 40.07
C GLU A 89 -12.36 2.25 39.66
N ALA A 90 -12.94 2.88 38.65
CA ALA A 90 -12.58 4.22 38.18
C ALA A 90 -13.39 5.33 38.87
N THR A 91 -14.28 5.00 39.81
CA THR A 91 -15.04 5.97 40.58
C THR A 91 -14.70 5.90 42.07
N PHE A 92 -14.95 6.97 42.81
CA PHE A 92 -14.85 6.99 44.27
C PHE A 92 -15.94 7.86 44.87
N LYS A 93 -16.31 7.56 46.12
CA LYS A 93 -17.27 8.35 46.90
C LYS A 93 -16.55 9.32 47.82
N PHE A 94 -17.12 10.49 48.04
CA PHE A 94 -16.65 11.45 49.04
C PHE A 94 -17.81 12.26 49.61
N ASN A 95 -17.65 12.70 50.87
CA ASN A 95 -18.63 13.54 51.55
C ASN A 95 -18.09 14.96 51.66
N VAL A 96 -18.94 15.93 51.35
CA VAL A 96 -18.62 17.35 51.54
C VAL A 96 -18.91 17.72 52.98
N LYS A 97 -17.94 18.37 53.65
CA LYS A 97 -18.07 18.76 55.06
C LYS A 97 -19.23 19.73 55.24
N GLY A 98 -20.27 19.31 55.96
CA GLY A 98 -21.49 20.10 56.19
C GLY A 98 -22.68 19.71 55.31
N SER A 99 -22.55 18.64 54.51
CA SER A 99 -23.66 17.99 53.80
C SER A 99 -23.76 16.53 54.24
N ASP A 100 -24.99 16.02 54.36
CA ASP A 100 -25.28 14.60 54.58
C ASP A 100 -25.33 13.81 53.26
N GLU A 101 -25.06 14.46 52.13
CA GLU A 101 -25.09 13.85 50.79
C GLU A 101 -23.75 13.23 50.38
N GLU A 102 -23.81 12.06 49.75
CA GLU A 102 -22.66 11.41 49.11
C GLU A 102 -22.45 11.94 47.68
N TYR A 103 -21.21 12.34 47.36
CA TYR A 103 -20.80 12.75 46.02
C TYR A 103 -19.87 11.71 45.40
N TYR A 104 -19.78 11.72 44.07
CA TYR A 104 -18.95 10.79 43.30
C TYR A 104 -17.89 11.55 42.50
N GLY A 105 -16.68 11.00 42.47
CA GLY A 105 -15.57 11.45 41.65
C GLY A 105 -15.05 10.36 40.73
N ILE A 106 -14.23 10.74 39.75
CA ILE A 106 -13.62 9.83 38.76
C ILE A 106 -12.10 9.87 38.88
N HIS A 107 -11.49 8.69 38.86
CA HIS A 107 -10.07 8.45 38.68
C HIS A 107 -9.70 8.45 37.20
N TYR A 108 -9.60 9.64 36.59
CA TYR A 108 -9.29 9.79 35.16
C TYR A 108 -7.99 9.10 34.76
N GLU A 109 -7.01 9.04 35.66
CA GLU A 109 -5.73 8.37 35.46
C GLU A 109 -5.89 6.86 35.22
N LYS A 110 -6.89 6.22 35.84
CA LYS A 110 -7.14 4.78 35.72
C LYS A 110 -7.80 4.41 34.38
N LEU A 111 -8.46 5.37 33.72
CA LEU A 111 -9.11 5.15 32.42
C LEU A 111 -8.08 4.79 31.34
N THR A 112 -6.84 5.27 31.47
CA THR A 112 -5.76 4.97 30.51
C THR A 112 -5.47 3.47 30.38
N ALA A 113 -5.55 2.70 31.48
CA ALA A 113 -5.35 1.25 31.46
C ALA A 113 -6.46 0.53 30.69
N VAL A 114 -7.71 1.01 30.82
CA VAL A 114 -8.86 0.48 30.09
C VAL A 114 -8.78 0.84 28.61
N LEU A 115 -8.43 2.09 28.28
CA LEU A 115 -8.23 2.54 26.90
C LEU A 115 -7.11 1.74 26.19
N ALA A 116 -6.00 1.49 26.86
CA ALA A 116 -4.91 0.69 26.32
C ALA A 116 -5.35 -0.74 25.99
N GLN A 117 -6.17 -1.35 26.85
CA GLN A 117 -6.72 -2.68 26.59
C GLN A 117 -7.77 -2.67 25.48
N ALA A 118 -8.60 -1.62 25.40
CA ALA A 118 -9.59 -1.46 24.34
C ALA A 118 -8.96 -1.36 22.95
N ILE A 119 -7.82 -0.65 22.83
CA ILE A 119 -7.04 -0.58 21.58
C ILE A 119 -6.54 -1.96 21.18
N LYS A 120 -6.02 -2.76 22.13
CA LYS A 120 -5.58 -4.14 21.83
C LYS A 120 -6.73 -5.04 21.37
N GLU A 121 -7.88 -4.95 22.02
CA GLU A 121 -9.09 -5.68 21.59
C GLU A 121 -9.58 -5.22 20.22
N GLN A 122 -9.43 -3.94 19.90
CA GLN A 122 -9.76 -3.39 18.59
C GLN A 122 -8.81 -3.89 17.49
N GLU A 123 -7.50 -3.99 17.77
CA GLU A 123 -6.50 -4.49 16.82
C GLU A 123 -6.79 -5.94 16.44
N ILE A 124 -7.11 -6.80 17.41
CA ILE A 124 -7.49 -8.20 17.16
C ILE A 124 -8.67 -8.29 16.18
N LYS A 125 -9.68 -7.43 16.34
CA LYS A 125 -10.83 -7.40 15.44
C LYS A 125 -10.46 -6.90 14.03
N ILE A 126 -9.52 -5.97 13.92
CA ILE A 126 -9.02 -5.50 12.62
C ILE A 126 -8.27 -6.62 11.92
N ASP A 127 -7.43 -7.37 12.63
CA ASP A 127 -6.72 -8.53 12.09
C ASP A 127 -7.68 -9.62 11.61
N GLU A 128 -8.72 -9.93 12.41
CA GLU A 128 -9.78 -10.89 12.05
C GLU A 128 -10.49 -10.46 10.76
N VAL A 129 -10.98 -9.22 10.69
CA VAL A 129 -11.67 -8.69 9.51
C VAL A 129 -10.75 -8.67 8.29
N THR A 130 -9.48 -8.31 8.46
CA THR A 130 -8.49 -8.30 7.36
C THR A 130 -8.22 -9.71 6.83
N GLY A 131 -8.16 -10.70 7.73
CA GLY A 131 -8.04 -12.11 7.38
C GLY A 131 -9.25 -12.62 6.59
N GLU A 132 -10.47 -12.29 7.03
CA GLU A 132 -11.71 -12.65 6.32
C GLU A 132 -11.75 -12.03 4.92
N VAL A 133 -11.45 -10.72 4.80
CA VAL A 133 -11.40 -10.02 3.51
C VAL A 133 -10.39 -10.67 2.56
N LYS A 134 -9.21 -11.06 3.06
CA LYS A 134 -8.21 -11.78 2.26
C LYS A 134 -8.76 -13.12 1.75
N SER A 135 -9.40 -13.91 2.62
CA SER A 135 -9.97 -15.22 2.24
C SER A 135 -11.10 -15.12 1.20
N ILE A 136 -11.95 -14.09 1.30
CA ILE A 136 -13.01 -13.82 0.33
C ILE A 136 -12.41 -13.39 -1.02
N THR A 137 -11.37 -12.57 -0.99
CA THR A 137 -10.66 -12.11 -2.20
C THR A 137 -9.97 -13.27 -2.92
N ASP A 138 -9.34 -14.18 -2.16
CA ASP A 138 -8.69 -15.37 -2.70
C ASP A 138 -9.72 -16.38 -3.27
N THR A 139 -10.92 -16.44 -2.71
CA THR A 139 -12.00 -17.33 -3.20
C THR A 139 -12.61 -16.82 -4.50
N GLN A 140 -12.70 -15.50 -4.73
CA GLN A 140 -13.22 -14.93 -5.99
C GLN A 140 -12.23 -14.97 -7.18
N GLN A 141 -11.04 -15.53 -7.01
CA GLN A 141 -10.06 -15.76 -8.10
C GLN A 141 -10.14 -17.18 -8.71
N THR A 142 -11.23 -17.93 -8.53
CA THR A 142 -11.45 -19.23 -9.22
C THR A 142 -11.96 -19.04 -10.68
N PRO A 143 -11.72 -20.00 -11.60
CA PRO A 143 -11.55 -19.79 -13.05
C PRO A 143 -12.78 -19.34 -13.87
N GLU A 144 -13.96 -19.17 -13.29
CA GLU A 144 -15.17 -18.78 -14.03
C GLU A 144 -15.11 -17.35 -14.62
N ILE A 145 -14.29 -16.46 -14.05
CA ILE A 145 -14.11 -15.08 -14.57
C ILE A 145 -13.24 -15.08 -15.84
N SER A 146 -12.38 -16.08 -16.03
CA SER A 146 -11.55 -16.20 -17.24
C SER A 146 -12.40 -16.57 -18.46
N GLU A 147 -13.31 -17.52 -18.33
CA GLU A 147 -14.18 -17.94 -19.45
C GLU A 147 -15.21 -16.87 -19.82
N THR A 148 -15.79 -16.21 -18.82
CA THR A 148 -16.78 -15.15 -19.06
C THR A 148 -16.17 -13.89 -19.68
N SER A 149 -14.94 -13.52 -19.32
CA SER A 149 -14.24 -12.39 -19.92
C SER A 149 -13.78 -12.67 -21.36
N GLU A 150 -13.38 -13.91 -21.67
CA GLU A 150 -13.06 -14.32 -23.04
C GLU A 150 -14.30 -14.32 -23.96
N ILE A 151 -15.45 -14.78 -23.46
CA ILE A 151 -16.72 -14.76 -24.21
C ILE A 151 -17.20 -13.32 -24.46
N LEU A 152 -17.04 -12.42 -23.48
CA LEU A 152 -17.40 -11.00 -23.67
C LEU A 152 -16.49 -10.33 -24.70
N ALA A 153 -15.19 -10.65 -24.69
CA ALA A 153 -14.21 -10.15 -25.65
C ALA A 153 -14.42 -10.69 -27.08
N SER A 154 -14.96 -11.91 -27.25
CA SER A 154 -15.36 -12.39 -28.58
C SER A 154 -16.64 -11.70 -29.07
N GLN A 155 -17.64 -11.51 -28.19
CA GLN A 155 -18.88 -10.81 -28.55
C GLN A 155 -18.64 -9.36 -28.97
N SER A 156 -17.73 -8.63 -28.31
CA SER A 156 -17.38 -7.26 -28.74
C SER A 156 -16.68 -7.22 -30.10
N ARG A 157 -15.85 -8.22 -30.44
CA ARG A 157 -15.22 -8.34 -31.78
C ARG A 157 -16.24 -8.61 -32.88
N ASP A 158 -17.22 -9.47 -32.60
CA ASP A 158 -18.31 -9.75 -33.55
C ASP A 158 -19.21 -8.51 -33.75
N MET A 159 -19.49 -7.75 -32.69
CA MET A 159 -20.27 -6.51 -32.76
C MET A 159 -19.57 -5.43 -33.60
N ALA A 160 -18.25 -5.28 -33.47
CA ALA A 160 -17.47 -4.34 -34.29
C ALA A 160 -17.49 -4.73 -35.78
N THR A 161 -17.44 -6.04 -36.06
CA THR A 161 -17.54 -6.56 -37.43
C THR A 161 -18.93 -6.33 -38.02
N PHE A 162 -19.98 -6.45 -37.21
CA PHE A 162 -21.35 -6.16 -37.64
C PHE A 162 -21.55 -4.67 -37.94
N ALA A 163 -21.05 -3.78 -37.07
CA ALA A 163 -21.08 -2.33 -37.30
C ALA A 163 -20.38 -1.94 -38.61
N SER A 164 -19.22 -2.55 -38.89
CA SER A 164 -18.48 -2.35 -40.14
C SER A 164 -19.28 -2.78 -41.39
N ARG A 165 -20.02 -3.90 -41.29
CA ARG A 165 -20.88 -4.38 -42.38
C ARG A 165 -22.12 -3.51 -42.56
N LEU A 166 -22.68 -2.95 -41.49
CA LEU A 166 -23.82 -2.04 -41.55
C LEU A 166 -23.44 -0.75 -42.26
N ASP A 167 -22.27 -0.19 -41.93
CA ASP A 167 -21.72 1.03 -42.56
C ASP A 167 -21.51 0.84 -44.08
N LEU A 168 -21.08 -0.36 -44.48
CA LEU A 168 -20.94 -0.74 -45.90
C LEU A 168 -22.30 -0.85 -46.61
N VAL A 169 -23.33 -1.37 -45.94
CA VAL A 169 -24.68 -1.48 -46.49
C VAL A 169 -25.34 -0.10 -46.61
N GLU A 170 -25.16 0.77 -45.63
CA GLU A 170 -25.62 2.17 -45.67
C GLU A 170 -24.93 2.95 -46.79
N SER A 171 -23.63 2.72 -47.01
CA SER A 171 -22.88 3.24 -48.16
C SER A 171 -23.47 2.78 -49.51
N GLN A 172 -23.86 1.51 -49.63
CA GLN A 172 -24.45 0.96 -50.86
C GLN A 172 -25.87 1.50 -51.12
N LEU A 173 -26.68 1.67 -50.06
CA LEU A 173 -28.01 2.29 -50.13
C LEU A 173 -27.92 3.79 -50.47
N GLY A 174 -26.91 4.49 -49.94
CA GLY A 174 -26.64 5.90 -50.30
C GLY A 174 -26.29 6.09 -51.77
N LEU A 175 -25.60 5.12 -52.38
CA LEU A 175 -25.29 5.13 -53.82
C LEU A 175 -26.55 4.91 -54.70
N LEU A 176 -27.51 4.11 -54.22
CA LEU A 176 -28.80 3.90 -54.89
C LEU A 176 -29.72 5.15 -54.84
N GLY A 177 -29.52 6.03 -53.86
CA GLY A 177 -30.25 7.30 -53.73
C GLY A 177 -29.83 8.39 -54.74
N GLN A 178 -28.70 8.25 -55.44
CA GLN A 178 -28.21 9.22 -56.43
C GLN A 178 -28.66 8.95 -57.88
N LEU A 179 -29.43 7.90 -58.12
CA LEU A 179 -30.11 7.67 -59.40
C LEU A 179 -31.55 8.22 -59.31
N GLY A 180 -31.75 9.51 -59.64
CA GLY A 180 -33.08 10.00 -60.05
C GLY A 180 -33.43 9.51 -61.46
N PRO A 181 -34.65 9.77 -62.01
CA PRO A 181 -35.73 10.64 -61.49
C PRO A 181 -37.14 10.00 -61.58
N LEU A 182 -38.17 10.68 -61.02
CA LEU A 182 -39.51 10.95 -61.61
C LEU A 182 -40.61 11.09 -60.54
N GLY A 183 -41.11 12.33 -60.37
CA GLY A 183 -42.55 12.59 -60.23
C GLY A 183 -43.17 12.77 -58.84
N ILE A 184 -43.75 13.97 -58.65
CA ILE A 184 -44.99 14.27 -57.87
C ILE A 184 -44.80 14.19 -56.33
N GLY A 185 -45.02 15.19 -55.48
CA GLY A 185 -45.76 16.45 -55.51
C GLY A 185 -46.39 16.65 -54.11
N THR A 186 -46.47 17.91 -53.64
CA THR A 186 -47.27 18.41 -52.46
C THR A 186 -46.72 18.09 -51.06
N SER A 187 -46.77 18.94 -50.03
CA SER A 187 -47.05 20.37 -49.84
C SER A 187 -46.59 20.73 -48.41
N ALA A 188 -45.94 21.87 -48.24
CA ALA A 188 -45.67 22.48 -46.93
C ALA A 188 -46.81 23.43 -46.56
N SER A 189 -47.14 23.56 -45.27
CA SER A 189 -47.44 24.84 -44.58
C SER A 189 -47.92 24.64 -43.13
N ASN A 190 -47.19 25.31 -42.21
CA ASN A 190 -47.60 26.12 -41.05
C ASN A 190 -48.75 25.69 -40.12
N VAL A 191 -48.58 25.93 -38.81
CA VAL A 191 -49.26 27.03 -38.07
C VAL A 191 -48.69 27.15 -36.64
N ALA A 192 -48.32 28.38 -36.28
CA ALA A 192 -47.98 28.84 -34.94
C ALA A 192 -49.23 29.39 -34.22
N GLY A 193 -49.24 29.34 -32.88
CA GLY A 193 -50.26 29.98 -32.04
C GLY A 193 -49.74 30.32 -30.64
N ALA A 194 -49.55 31.62 -30.40
CA ALA A 194 -49.53 32.32 -29.10
C ALA A 194 -50.93 32.22 -28.43
N GLU A 195 -51.23 32.41 -27.14
CA GLU A 195 -50.67 33.07 -25.93
C GLU A 195 -51.60 32.59 -24.73
N PRO A 196 -51.62 33.09 -23.46
CA PRO A 196 -50.92 34.21 -22.82
C PRO A 196 -50.31 33.91 -21.42
N SER A 197 -49.57 34.89 -20.91
CA SER A 197 -48.94 34.97 -19.59
C SER A 197 -49.85 35.57 -18.51
N VAL A 198 -49.78 35.04 -17.29
CA VAL A 198 -50.21 35.71 -16.05
C VAL A 198 -49.12 35.51 -14.99
N GLY A 199 -48.53 36.62 -14.54
CA GLY A 199 -47.51 36.63 -13.51
C GLY A 199 -48.11 36.57 -12.11
N VAL A 200 -47.53 35.73 -11.26
CA VAL A 200 -47.55 35.90 -9.80
C VAL A 200 -46.11 35.78 -9.33
N GLY A 201 -45.55 36.90 -8.88
CA GLY A 201 -44.23 36.95 -8.28
C GLY A 201 -44.26 36.28 -6.90
N SER A 202 -43.53 35.17 -6.78
CA SER A 202 -43.03 34.67 -5.50
C SER A 202 -41.60 34.16 -5.71
N SER A 203 -40.64 35.08 -5.80
CA SER A 203 -39.23 34.72 -5.67
C SER A 203 -38.92 34.47 -4.20
N ALA A 204 -39.31 33.31 -3.69
CA ALA A 204 -38.61 32.74 -2.54
C ALA A 204 -37.18 32.42 -3.03
N PRO A 205 -36.12 32.86 -2.34
CA PRO A 205 -34.79 32.41 -2.70
C PRO A 205 -34.77 30.89 -2.51
N SER A 206 -34.62 30.15 -3.60
CA SER A 206 -34.36 28.71 -3.52
C SER A 206 -33.09 28.55 -2.70
N LEU A 207 -33.18 27.84 -1.56
CA LEU A 207 -31.96 27.41 -0.86
C LEU A 207 -31.07 26.71 -1.90
N PRO A 208 -29.76 27.03 -1.94
CA PRO A 208 -28.84 26.30 -2.81
C PRO A 208 -29.01 24.82 -2.52
N LYS A 209 -29.09 24.02 -3.58
CA LYS A 209 -29.21 22.59 -3.39
C LYS A 209 -27.93 22.11 -2.71
N LEU A 210 -28.01 21.05 -1.90
CA LEU A 210 -26.84 20.54 -1.18
C LEU A 210 -25.67 20.18 -2.12
N GLU A 211 -25.99 19.87 -3.38
CA GLU A 211 -25.07 19.66 -4.50
C GLU A 211 -24.28 20.93 -4.90
N ASP A 212 -24.85 22.13 -4.73
CA ASP A 212 -24.20 23.42 -5.03
C ASP A 212 -23.33 23.95 -3.87
N ILE A 213 -23.50 23.41 -2.65
CA ILE A 213 -22.77 23.88 -1.45
C ILE A 213 -21.34 23.29 -1.39
N PHE A 214 -21.11 22.14 -2.04
CA PHE A 214 -19.81 21.46 -2.07
C PHE A 214 -19.15 21.45 -3.45
N ALA A 215 -19.81 21.98 -4.48
CA ALA A 215 -19.21 22.18 -5.79
C ALA A 215 -18.32 23.44 -5.74
N ILE A 216 -17.01 23.25 -5.51
CA ILE A 216 -16.02 24.30 -5.78
C ILE A 216 -15.95 24.44 -7.30
N SER A 217 -16.71 25.39 -7.86
CA SER A 217 -16.68 25.69 -9.28
C SER A 217 -15.41 26.48 -9.63
N ASP A 218 -14.65 25.95 -10.58
CA ASP A 218 -13.64 26.65 -11.40
C ASP A 218 -12.51 27.40 -10.69
N LYS A 219 -12.17 27.01 -9.45
CA LYS A 219 -10.92 27.44 -8.82
C LYS A 219 -9.99 26.27 -8.64
N ASP A 220 -8.74 26.45 -9.07
CA ASP A 220 -7.62 25.61 -8.67
C ASP A 220 -7.68 25.40 -7.16
N ILE A 221 -7.90 24.15 -6.74
CA ILE A 221 -7.79 23.78 -5.34
C ILE A 221 -6.29 23.70 -5.06
N SER A 222 -5.73 24.78 -4.53
CA SER A 222 -4.38 24.78 -3.98
C SER A 222 -4.46 24.43 -2.50
N VAL A 223 -3.86 23.30 -2.13
CA VAL A 223 -3.66 22.93 -0.74
C VAL A 223 -2.20 23.23 -0.39
N ASP A 224 -1.99 24.19 0.50
CA ASP A 224 -0.67 24.67 0.92
C ASP A 224 -0.13 23.93 2.17
N ARG A 225 -0.83 22.86 2.59
CA ARG A 225 -0.52 22.01 3.74
C ARG A 225 -0.83 20.54 3.44
N ASP A 226 -0.59 19.68 4.43
CA ASP A 226 -0.88 18.25 4.35
C ASP A 226 -2.38 17.98 4.10
N LEU A 227 -2.66 17.12 3.12
CA LEU A 227 -3.99 16.63 2.79
C LEU A 227 -4.09 15.13 3.11
N VAL A 228 -5.11 14.75 3.89
CA VAL A 228 -5.44 13.34 4.16
C VAL A 228 -6.74 12.99 3.46
N VAL A 229 -6.70 11.99 2.56
CA VAL A 229 -7.87 11.45 1.87
C VAL A 229 -8.22 10.08 2.44
N TYR A 230 -9.37 9.96 3.11
CA TYR A 230 -9.76 8.75 3.84
C TYR A 230 -10.25 7.59 2.96
N LYS A 231 -10.60 7.85 1.70
CA LYS A 231 -11.15 6.84 0.80
C LYS A 231 -10.44 6.92 -0.56
N ASN A 232 -11.14 7.42 -1.56
CA ASN A 232 -10.68 7.40 -2.93
C ASN A 232 -10.30 8.82 -3.36
N PHE A 233 -9.15 8.94 -3.99
CA PHE A 233 -8.81 10.06 -4.83
C PHE A 233 -9.07 9.66 -6.28
N ASN A 234 -10.03 10.31 -6.94
CA ASN A 234 -10.35 10.05 -8.34
C ASN A 234 -9.94 11.27 -9.17
N ALA A 235 -9.03 11.07 -10.11
CA ALA A 235 -8.69 12.08 -11.11
C ALA A 235 -9.15 11.60 -12.49
N LEU A 236 -10.07 12.35 -13.11
CA LEU A 236 -10.68 12.00 -14.40
C LEU A 236 -9.82 12.39 -15.61
N GLY A 237 -8.76 13.17 -15.39
CA GLY A 237 -7.84 13.66 -16.41
C GLY A 237 -6.40 13.30 -16.13
N LEU A 238 -5.50 13.78 -16.99
CA LEU A 238 -4.07 13.63 -16.80
C LEU A 238 -3.65 14.20 -15.44
N SER A 239 -2.92 13.40 -14.67
CA SER A 239 -2.46 13.75 -13.33
C SER A 239 -0.96 13.51 -13.24
N THR A 240 -0.24 14.50 -12.72
CA THR A 240 1.20 14.40 -12.45
C THR A 240 1.39 14.33 -10.95
N PHE A 241 2.14 13.33 -10.50
CA PHE A 241 2.53 13.18 -9.11
C PHE A 241 4.05 13.26 -9.00
N LEU A 242 4.54 13.84 -7.91
CA LEU A 242 5.96 13.92 -7.56
C LEU A 242 6.17 13.17 -6.25
N ASP A 243 7.31 12.48 -6.11
CA ASP A 243 7.72 11.77 -4.89
C ASP A 243 6.65 10.84 -4.30
N VAL A 244 6.13 9.96 -5.15
CA VAL A 244 5.06 9.03 -4.79
C VAL A 244 5.60 7.85 -3.97
N VAL A 245 5.04 7.64 -2.78
CA VAL A 245 5.22 6.43 -1.98
C VAL A 245 3.91 5.65 -1.94
N ILE A 246 3.95 4.39 -2.38
CA ILE A 246 2.80 3.49 -2.37
C ILE A 246 3.16 2.27 -1.52
N THR A 247 2.42 2.07 -0.43
CA THR A 247 2.55 0.90 0.44
C THR A 247 1.73 -0.30 -0.04
N GLY A 248 0.75 -0.05 -0.90
CA GLY A 248 -0.15 -1.05 -1.46
C GLY A 248 0.20 -1.49 -2.87
N LYS A 249 -0.83 -1.81 -3.65
CA LYS A 249 -0.70 -2.29 -5.04
C LYS A 249 -0.84 -1.14 -6.02
N ILE A 250 -0.07 -1.20 -7.10
CA ILE A 250 -0.28 -0.38 -8.29
C ILE A 250 -1.01 -1.25 -9.31
N THR A 251 -2.20 -0.83 -9.73
CA THR A 251 -2.93 -1.45 -10.84
C THR A 251 -3.01 -0.45 -11.97
N THR A 252 -2.35 -0.74 -13.08
CA THR A 252 -2.31 0.10 -14.27
C THR A 252 -2.43 -0.77 -15.51
N GLY A 253 -2.92 -0.20 -16.61
CA GLY A 253 -2.88 -0.86 -17.92
C GLY A 253 -1.44 -0.95 -18.41
N LEU A 254 -0.91 0.17 -18.91
CA LEU A 254 0.49 0.29 -19.31
C LEU A 254 1.30 0.97 -18.20
N LEU A 255 2.38 0.32 -17.77
CA LEU A 255 3.41 0.94 -16.94
C LEU A 255 4.61 1.26 -17.82
N VAL A 256 4.91 2.55 -17.99
CA VAL A 256 6.14 3.04 -18.62
C VAL A 256 7.00 3.70 -17.55
N ILE A 257 8.27 3.32 -17.48
CA ILE A 257 9.23 3.92 -16.57
C ILE A 257 10.32 4.56 -17.42
N ASP A 258 10.27 5.88 -17.49
CA ASP A 258 11.23 6.71 -18.22
C ASP A 258 12.02 7.54 -17.22
N GLY A 259 13.35 7.55 -17.37
CA GLY A 259 14.24 8.20 -16.42
C GLY A 259 14.74 9.51 -17.00
N LEU A 260 14.43 10.61 -16.32
CA LEU A 260 14.72 11.96 -16.79
C LEU A 260 16.20 12.39 -16.61
N GLY A 261 17.14 11.46 -16.47
CA GLY A 261 18.56 11.76 -16.19
C GLY A 261 19.55 10.95 -17.03
N GLU A 262 20.83 11.33 -16.99
CA GLU A 262 21.91 10.70 -17.78
C GLU A 262 22.06 9.18 -17.53
N LYS A 263 21.59 8.70 -16.37
CA LYS A 263 21.63 7.29 -15.98
C LYS A 263 20.35 6.52 -16.34
N GLY A 264 19.36 7.18 -16.94
CA GLY A 264 18.08 6.59 -17.31
C GLY A 264 17.21 6.21 -16.11
N ALA A 265 16.21 5.36 -16.36
CA ALA A 265 15.31 4.82 -15.35
C ALA A 265 15.92 3.59 -14.67
N SER A 266 15.67 3.43 -13.37
CA SER A 266 16.07 2.26 -12.60
C SER A 266 14.91 1.74 -11.77
N LEU A 267 14.75 0.41 -11.72
CA LEU A 267 13.91 -0.26 -10.75
C LEU A 267 14.81 -1.02 -9.79
N ALA A 268 14.60 -0.81 -8.48
CA ALA A 268 15.36 -1.46 -7.44
C ALA A 268 14.43 -1.92 -6.32
N THR A 269 14.81 -3.02 -5.66
CA THR A 269 14.16 -3.50 -4.45
C THR A 269 14.98 -3.06 -3.24
N MET A 270 14.30 -2.56 -2.19
CA MET A 270 14.97 -2.24 -0.92
C MET A 270 15.20 -3.50 -0.06
N ALA A 271 14.36 -4.50 -0.22
CA ALA A 271 14.43 -5.77 0.48
C ALA A 271 14.00 -6.91 -0.44
N GLY A 272 14.80 -7.98 -0.47
CA GLY A 272 14.55 -9.16 -1.29
C GLY A 272 14.80 -8.94 -2.78
N ASP A 273 14.60 -10.02 -3.55
CA ASP A 273 14.78 -10.04 -4.99
C ASP A 273 13.55 -9.50 -5.71
N MET A 274 13.74 -8.95 -6.91
CA MET A 274 12.64 -8.57 -7.78
C MET A 274 12.06 -9.81 -8.44
N VAL A 275 10.76 -10.02 -8.33
CA VAL A 275 10.07 -11.19 -8.90
C VAL A 275 9.04 -10.72 -9.94
N LEU A 276 9.14 -11.23 -11.16
CA LEU A 276 8.20 -10.99 -12.25
C LEU A 276 7.45 -12.29 -12.57
N GLN A 277 6.12 -12.25 -12.49
CA GLN A 277 5.24 -13.38 -12.80
C GLN A 277 5.66 -14.69 -12.10
N ASN A 278 6.23 -14.60 -10.90
CA ASN A 278 6.71 -15.73 -10.08
C ASN A 278 7.74 -16.65 -10.76
N THR A 279 8.27 -16.29 -11.92
CA THR A 279 9.09 -17.17 -12.77
C THR A 279 10.40 -16.55 -13.22
N VAL A 280 10.49 -15.21 -13.16
CA VAL A 280 11.72 -14.46 -13.38
C VAL A 280 12.08 -13.77 -12.07
N THR A 281 13.29 -14.02 -11.58
CA THR A 281 13.83 -13.38 -10.38
C THR A 281 15.11 -12.65 -10.72
N ILE A 282 15.23 -11.39 -10.27
CA ILE A 282 16.44 -10.58 -10.40
C ILE A 282 16.93 -10.26 -8.98
N ASP A 283 18.12 -10.74 -8.64
CA ASP A 283 18.71 -10.51 -7.33
C ASP A 283 19.43 -9.15 -7.24
N SER A 284 19.78 -8.76 -6.02
CA SER A 284 20.53 -7.52 -5.74
C SER A 284 21.95 -7.45 -6.33
N LYS A 285 22.49 -8.57 -6.83
CA LYS A 285 23.80 -8.64 -7.51
C LYS A 285 23.65 -8.56 -9.03
N GLY A 286 22.42 -8.50 -9.55
CA GLY A 286 22.11 -8.47 -10.97
C GLY A 286 22.07 -9.85 -11.63
N ASN A 287 22.05 -10.94 -10.87
CA ASN A 287 21.80 -12.26 -11.41
C ASN A 287 20.34 -12.40 -11.80
N VAL A 288 20.08 -13.08 -12.92
CA VAL A 288 18.73 -13.32 -13.43
C VAL A 288 18.47 -14.82 -13.46
N MET A 289 17.45 -15.26 -12.72
CA MET A 289 16.96 -16.64 -12.76
C MET A 289 15.64 -16.69 -13.52
N ILE A 290 15.54 -17.58 -14.51
CA ILE A 290 14.35 -17.79 -15.33
C ILE A 290 14.01 -19.28 -15.28
N LEU A 291 12.84 -19.62 -14.71
CA LEU A 291 12.39 -21.02 -14.61
C LEU A 291 11.86 -21.58 -15.93
N GLY A 292 11.50 -20.70 -16.87
CA GLY A 292 11.00 -21.04 -18.19
C GLY A 292 12.10 -21.11 -19.26
N GLN A 293 11.76 -20.70 -20.47
CA GLN A 293 12.68 -20.67 -21.61
C GLN A 293 13.17 -19.24 -21.89
N VAL A 294 14.38 -19.14 -22.41
CA VAL A 294 14.95 -17.89 -22.94
C VAL A 294 15.06 -18.02 -24.46
N THR A 295 14.26 -17.23 -25.19
CA THR A 295 14.35 -17.10 -26.65
C THR A 295 14.94 -15.75 -26.99
N THR A 296 16.07 -15.74 -27.71
CA THR A 296 16.77 -14.51 -28.11
C THR A 296 17.38 -14.66 -29.50
N GLN A 297 17.49 -13.55 -30.23
CA GLN A 297 18.19 -13.52 -31.51
C GLN A 297 19.72 -13.58 -31.33
N LYS A 298 20.24 -13.06 -30.22
CA LYS A 298 21.68 -12.97 -29.97
C LYS A 298 21.98 -12.92 -28.48
N ILE A 299 23.03 -13.64 -28.07
CA ILE A 299 23.64 -13.52 -26.74
C ILE A 299 25.04 -12.93 -26.92
N ASN A 300 25.33 -11.84 -26.22
CA ASN A 300 26.68 -11.28 -26.14
C ASN A 300 27.22 -11.55 -24.73
N VAL A 301 28.24 -12.39 -24.62
CA VAL A 301 28.94 -12.62 -23.36
C VAL A 301 30.10 -11.62 -23.30
N LYS A 302 29.96 -10.57 -22.49
CA LYS A 302 31.00 -9.57 -22.23
C LYS A 302 31.02 -9.27 -20.74
N GLY A 303 32.19 -9.41 -20.13
CA GLY A 303 32.41 -9.05 -18.73
C GLY A 303 33.66 -8.18 -18.60
N PRO A 304 33.71 -7.30 -17.59
CA PRO A 304 34.92 -6.52 -17.30
C PRO A 304 36.06 -7.39 -16.74
N ASP A 305 35.72 -8.54 -16.15
CA ASP A 305 36.68 -9.47 -15.55
C ASP A 305 36.98 -10.65 -16.48
N VAL A 306 38.18 -10.63 -17.07
CA VAL A 306 38.67 -11.71 -17.93
C VAL A 306 38.84 -13.03 -17.19
N ALA A 307 39.11 -12.99 -15.87
CA ALA A 307 39.26 -14.19 -15.05
C ALA A 307 37.91 -14.84 -14.70
N ALA A 308 36.79 -14.16 -14.96
CA ALA A 308 35.43 -14.67 -14.78
C ALA A 308 34.71 -14.94 -16.12
N ALA A 309 35.45 -14.96 -17.24
CA ALA A 309 34.87 -15.19 -18.55
C ALA A 309 34.19 -16.57 -18.62
N SER A 310 32.91 -16.60 -19.00
CA SER A 310 32.17 -17.84 -19.28
C SER A 310 32.25 -18.27 -20.74
N ALA A 311 32.82 -17.44 -21.63
CA ALA A 311 33.08 -17.81 -23.01
C ALA A 311 34.34 -17.12 -23.52
N GLY A 312 35.04 -17.75 -24.44
CA GLY A 312 36.29 -17.23 -24.99
C GLY A 312 36.86 -18.05 -26.12
N LYS A 313 38.11 -17.73 -26.45
CA LYS A 313 38.93 -18.43 -27.45
C LYS A 313 40.24 -18.85 -26.83
N VAL A 314 40.79 -19.97 -27.28
CA VAL A 314 42.13 -20.42 -26.92
C VAL A 314 42.79 -21.10 -28.11
N VAL A 315 44.11 -21.05 -28.19
CA VAL A 315 44.89 -21.73 -29.22
C VAL A 315 45.58 -22.94 -28.60
N ILE A 316 45.42 -24.11 -29.23
CA ILE A 316 46.20 -25.31 -28.94
C ILE A 316 47.39 -25.31 -29.91
N PRO A 317 48.64 -25.16 -29.43
CA PRO A 317 49.81 -25.09 -30.30
C PRO A 317 50.01 -26.35 -31.13
N ALA A 318 50.55 -26.20 -32.33
CA ALA A 318 50.94 -27.32 -33.19
C ALA A 318 51.82 -28.34 -32.44
N GLY A 319 51.55 -29.63 -32.66
CA GLY A 319 52.25 -30.74 -32.00
C GLY A 319 51.81 -31.04 -30.56
N THR A 320 50.89 -30.26 -29.99
CA THR A 320 50.30 -30.53 -28.67
C THR A 320 48.89 -31.10 -28.78
N THR A 321 48.40 -31.74 -27.71
CA THR A 321 47.06 -32.34 -27.65
C THR A 321 46.13 -31.65 -26.67
N SER A 322 46.59 -30.66 -25.90
CA SER A 322 45.75 -30.05 -24.87
C SER A 322 46.20 -28.66 -24.48
N VAL A 323 45.24 -27.84 -24.06
CA VAL A 323 45.47 -26.55 -23.42
C VAL A 323 44.56 -26.40 -22.21
N LYS A 324 45.06 -25.74 -21.17
CA LYS A 324 44.29 -25.39 -19.99
C LYS A 324 43.88 -23.92 -20.03
N VAL A 325 42.66 -23.66 -19.60
CA VAL A 325 42.09 -22.31 -19.49
C VAL A 325 41.57 -22.11 -18.07
N SER A 326 42.10 -21.11 -17.37
CA SER A 326 41.69 -20.77 -16.01
C SER A 326 40.56 -19.74 -16.05
N THR A 327 39.40 -20.06 -15.45
CA THR A 327 38.25 -19.14 -15.31
C THR A 327 37.44 -19.47 -14.05
N THR A 328 37.09 -18.45 -13.27
CA THR A 328 36.22 -18.60 -12.09
C THR A 328 34.79 -19.01 -12.44
N ALA A 329 34.39 -18.93 -13.71
CA ALA A 329 33.10 -19.38 -14.19
C ALA A 329 32.96 -20.91 -14.24
N VAL A 330 34.06 -21.68 -14.28
CA VAL A 330 33.98 -23.15 -14.39
C VAL A 330 33.97 -23.83 -13.03
N THR A 331 33.06 -24.79 -12.88
CA THR A 331 32.87 -25.65 -11.70
C THR A 331 32.90 -27.13 -12.12
N ASN A 332 32.86 -28.03 -11.15
CA ASN A 332 32.82 -29.47 -11.41
C ASN A 332 31.47 -29.96 -11.98
N ILE A 333 30.43 -29.11 -11.99
CA ILE A 333 29.10 -29.41 -12.55
C ILE A 333 28.82 -28.66 -13.86
N SER A 334 29.76 -27.84 -14.33
CA SER A 334 29.55 -27.05 -15.54
C SER A 334 29.43 -27.94 -16.78
N LEU A 335 28.56 -27.53 -17.70
CA LEU A 335 28.58 -28.01 -19.08
C LEU A 335 29.60 -27.19 -19.86
N ILE A 336 30.58 -27.86 -20.45
CA ILE A 336 31.68 -27.21 -21.18
C ILE A 336 31.54 -27.55 -22.66
N TYR A 337 31.34 -26.53 -23.47
CA TYR A 337 31.24 -26.64 -24.93
C TYR A 337 32.51 -26.09 -25.55
N ALA A 338 33.08 -26.85 -26.48
CA ALA A 338 34.25 -26.47 -27.24
C ALA A 338 33.98 -26.67 -28.73
N THR A 339 34.40 -25.73 -29.56
CA THR A 339 34.21 -25.78 -31.00
C THR A 339 35.49 -25.34 -31.71
N PRO A 340 36.18 -26.26 -32.39
CA PRO A 340 37.42 -25.94 -33.09
C PRO A 340 37.11 -25.20 -34.39
N ASN A 341 38.05 -24.37 -34.84
CA ASN A 341 37.98 -23.71 -36.15
C ASN A 341 38.45 -24.61 -37.32
N ALA A 342 38.86 -25.84 -37.01
CA ALA A 342 39.36 -26.85 -37.93
C ALA A 342 38.59 -28.17 -37.76
N PRO A 343 38.56 -29.07 -38.77
CA PRO A 343 37.84 -30.34 -38.71
C PRO A 343 38.59 -31.37 -37.84
N VAL A 344 38.73 -31.08 -36.55
CA VAL A 344 39.41 -31.92 -35.56
C VAL A 344 38.44 -32.36 -34.47
N VAL A 345 38.67 -33.54 -33.91
CA VAL A 345 37.90 -34.04 -32.76
C VAL A 345 38.41 -33.34 -31.51
N VAL A 346 37.52 -32.57 -30.88
CA VAL A 346 37.79 -31.87 -29.62
C VAL A 346 36.97 -32.46 -28.47
N GLY A 347 37.58 -32.53 -27.30
CA GLY A 347 36.91 -32.76 -26.03
C GLY A 347 37.24 -31.65 -25.05
N ALA A 348 36.39 -31.45 -24.05
CA ALA A 348 36.66 -30.52 -22.96
C ALA A 348 36.17 -31.11 -21.64
N LYS A 349 36.87 -30.80 -20.55
CA LYS A 349 36.49 -31.24 -19.20
C LYS A 349 36.96 -30.23 -18.15
N TYR A 350 36.35 -30.30 -16.97
CA TYR A 350 36.87 -29.64 -15.79
C TYR A 350 38.18 -30.32 -15.33
N SER A 351 39.20 -29.53 -15.02
CA SER A 351 40.54 -30.02 -14.62
C SER A 351 40.89 -29.76 -13.15
N GLY A 352 39.97 -29.20 -12.36
CA GLY A 352 40.26 -28.75 -10.99
C GLY A 352 40.61 -27.27 -10.91
N GLU A 353 40.60 -26.70 -9.70
CA GLU A 353 41.14 -25.36 -9.40
C GLU A 353 40.64 -24.20 -10.30
N LYS A 354 39.38 -24.28 -10.75
CA LYS A 354 38.77 -23.29 -11.68
C LYS A 354 39.45 -23.30 -13.07
N GLU A 355 39.89 -24.47 -13.50
CA GLU A 355 40.44 -24.69 -14.83
C GLU A 355 39.58 -25.66 -15.63
N LEU A 356 39.49 -25.40 -16.93
CA LEU A 356 39.03 -26.36 -17.93
C LEU A 356 40.18 -26.76 -18.83
N GLU A 357 40.21 -28.02 -19.22
CA GLU A 357 41.18 -28.59 -20.14
C GLU A 357 40.47 -28.92 -21.46
N ILE A 358 40.94 -28.34 -22.55
CA ILE A 358 40.48 -28.63 -23.92
C ILE A 358 41.52 -29.55 -24.56
N MET A 359 41.06 -30.65 -25.15
CA MET A 359 41.91 -31.73 -25.63
C MET A 359 41.55 -32.08 -27.08
N LEU A 360 42.58 -32.40 -27.87
CA LEU A 360 42.47 -33.00 -29.19
C LEU A 360 42.72 -34.51 -29.08
N ASN A 361 42.06 -35.31 -29.91
CA ASN A 361 42.30 -36.76 -29.96
C ASN A 361 43.71 -37.11 -30.49
N ALA A 362 44.31 -36.23 -31.29
CA ALA A 362 45.67 -36.36 -31.81
C ALA A 362 46.31 -34.97 -31.99
N PRO A 363 47.65 -34.86 -32.00
CA PRO A 363 48.33 -33.59 -32.22
C PRO A 363 47.99 -33.00 -33.60
N ALA A 364 47.67 -31.70 -33.64
CA ALA A 364 47.48 -30.97 -34.90
C ALA A 364 48.83 -30.56 -35.51
N LEU A 365 48.91 -30.49 -36.84
CA LEU A 365 50.10 -30.03 -37.56
C LEU A 365 50.27 -28.50 -37.51
N GLU A 366 49.17 -27.79 -37.26
CA GLU A 366 49.10 -26.33 -37.15
C GLU A 366 48.38 -25.94 -35.86
N ASP A 367 48.56 -24.67 -35.46
CA ASP A 367 47.87 -24.09 -34.33
C ASP A 367 46.35 -24.17 -34.54
N THR A 368 45.64 -24.73 -33.56
CA THR A 368 44.18 -24.91 -33.62
C THR A 368 43.49 -23.94 -32.69
N GLU A 369 42.68 -23.03 -33.22
CA GLU A 369 41.83 -22.15 -32.40
C GLU A 369 40.57 -22.90 -31.98
N VAL A 370 40.24 -22.84 -30.70
CA VAL A 370 39.03 -23.43 -30.13
C VAL A 370 38.24 -22.36 -29.40
N ASN A 371 36.99 -22.16 -29.83
CA ASN A 371 36.02 -21.39 -29.07
C ASN A 371 35.51 -22.25 -27.92
N TRP A 372 35.31 -21.65 -26.75
CA TRP A 372 34.78 -22.35 -25.59
C TRP A 372 33.70 -21.53 -24.90
N TRP A 373 32.74 -22.23 -24.29
CA TRP A 373 31.69 -21.67 -23.45
C TRP A 373 31.44 -22.61 -22.26
N VAL A 374 31.27 -22.05 -21.07
CA VAL A 374 30.88 -22.70 -19.82
C VAL A 374 29.45 -22.30 -19.43
N VAL A 375 28.57 -23.29 -19.24
CA VAL A 375 27.21 -23.13 -18.67
C VAL A 375 27.17 -23.76 -17.29
N ASN A 376 26.57 -23.07 -16.31
CA ASN A 376 26.35 -23.57 -14.95
C ASN A 376 24.87 -23.76 -14.65
#